data_AF-A0AAJ2G4S2-F1
#
_entry.id   AF-A0AAJ2G4S2-F1
#
_cell.length_a   1.000
_cell.length_b   1.000
_cell.length_c   1.000
_cell.angle_alpha   90.00
_cell.angle_beta   90.00
_cell.angle_gamma   90.00
#
_symmetry.space_group_name_H-M   'P 1'
#
loop_
_entity.id
_entity.type
_entity.pdbx_description
1 polymer ?
#
loop_
_entity_poly.entity_id
_entity_poly.type
_entity_poly.pdbx_seq_one_letter_code
_entity_poly.pdbx_strand_id
1 'polypeptide(L)'
;METSYKSAFRFVDVAQILIKESDEKDTKFIAALNTVIEQIDEQREGYGKKLVKIQRKHAAEDKFGCILRDERGNYRYKKDQEEAMEEKIEELFNHETSVEFDPEYVDEESIPASVPKHVRKWLIGFVIEPVEEEPTPAKKLLNSLPTTNNTTDEK
;
A
#
# COMPACT_ATOMS: atom_id res chain seq x y z
N MET A 1 7.26 -3.74 -10.99
CA MET A 1 6.06 -4.34 -10.35
C MET A 1 5.20 -3.21 -9.79
N GLU A 2 3.89 -3.39 -9.65
CA GLU A 2 3.00 -2.38 -9.05
C GLU A 2 2.31 -2.92 -7.79
N THR A 3 2.08 -2.04 -6.82
CA THR A 3 1.31 -2.36 -5.61
C THR A 3 0.58 -1.13 -5.07
N SER A 4 -0.29 -1.34 -4.08
CA SER A 4 -0.97 -0.25 -3.37
C SER A 4 -0.07 0.39 -2.32
N TYR A 5 -0.33 1.66 -1.99
CA TYR A 5 0.39 2.34 -0.90
C TYR A 5 0.28 1.58 0.42
N LYS A 6 -0.89 1.00 0.72
CA LYS A 6 -1.07 0.13 1.89
C LYS A 6 -0.05 -1.00 1.93
N SER A 7 0.08 -1.77 0.86
CA SER A 7 0.98 -2.92 0.81
C SER A 7 2.44 -2.48 0.87
N ALA A 8 2.82 -1.46 0.09
CA ALA A 8 4.17 -0.90 0.11
C ALA A 8 4.57 -0.37 1.49
N PHE A 9 3.67 0.35 2.18
CA PHE A 9 3.98 0.93 3.48
C PHE A 9 4.11 -0.17 4.53
N ARG A 10 3.25 -1.20 4.48
CA ARG A 10 3.37 -2.37 5.35
C ARG A 10 4.67 -3.12 5.13
N PHE A 11 5.11 -3.28 3.88
CA PHE A 11 6.42 -3.86 3.58
C PHE A 11 7.53 -3.04 4.23
N VAL A 12 7.59 -1.72 3.99
CA VAL A 12 8.68 -0.89 4.53
C VAL A 12 8.71 -0.89 6.06
N ASP A 13 7.55 -0.77 6.72
CA ASP A 13 7.48 -0.77 8.18
C ASP A 13 8.02 -2.10 8.76
N VAL A 14 7.65 -3.23 8.14
CA VAL A 14 8.14 -4.55 8.50
C VAL A 14 9.64 -4.68 8.23
N ALA A 15 10.09 -4.28 7.05
CA ALA A 15 11.48 -4.37 6.62
C ALA A 15 12.41 -3.57 7.54
N GLN A 16 12.02 -2.35 7.91
CA GLN A 16 12.77 -1.50 8.84
C GLN A 16 12.89 -2.13 10.24
N ILE A 17 11.83 -2.78 10.74
CA ILE A 17 11.90 -3.51 12.01
C ILE A 17 12.89 -4.67 11.90
N LEU A 18 12.81 -5.47 10.84
CA LEU A 18 13.72 -6.59 10.62
C LEU A 18 15.19 -6.14 10.50
N ILE A 19 15.45 -5.03 9.79
CA ILE A 19 16.80 -4.47 9.67
C ILE A 19 17.32 -3.99 11.02
N LYS A 20 16.47 -3.37 11.84
CA LYS A 20 16.83 -2.87 13.16
C LYS A 20 17.12 -4.01 14.16
N GLU A 21 16.37 -5.09 14.06
CA GLU A 21 16.50 -6.28 14.92
C GLU A 21 17.57 -7.27 14.45
N SER A 22 18.12 -7.09 13.24
CA SER A 22 19.17 -7.96 12.72
C SER A 22 20.53 -7.66 13.37
N ASP A 23 21.16 -8.69 13.92
CA ASP A 23 22.53 -8.63 14.43
C ASP A 23 23.56 -8.52 13.28
N GLU A 24 23.23 -9.07 12.10
CA GLU A 24 24.07 -9.04 10.90
C GLU A 24 23.44 -8.15 9.83
N LYS A 25 24.09 -7.01 9.54
CA LYS A 25 23.60 -6.02 8.57
C LYS A 25 24.08 -6.29 7.13
N ASP A 26 25.12 -7.10 6.97
CA ASP A 26 25.75 -7.36 5.66
C ASP A 26 25.31 -8.71 5.08
N THR A 27 23.99 -8.96 5.04
CA THR A 27 23.41 -10.16 4.42
C THR A 27 22.69 -9.81 3.13
N LYS A 28 22.57 -10.78 2.20
CA LYS A 28 21.80 -10.61 0.96
C LYS A 28 20.35 -10.20 1.23
N PHE A 29 19.75 -10.75 2.29
CA PHE A 29 18.40 -10.40 2.68
C PHE A 29 18.27 -8.95 3.12
N ILE A 30 19.20 -8.45 3.95
CA ILE A 30 19.19 -7.05 4.38
C ILE A 30 19.46 -6.10 3.21
N ALA A 31 20.38 -6.46 2.31
CA ALA A 31 20.64 -5.70 1.09
C ALA A 31 19.36 -5.56 0.24
N ALA A 32 18.68 -6.68 -0.04
CA ALA A 32 17.43 -6.68 -0.79
C ALA A 32 16.32 -5.84 -0.12
N LEU A 33 16.19 -5.91 1.20
CA LEU A 33 15.24 -5.07 1.94
C LEU A 33 15.55 -3.58 1.73
N ASN A 34 16.82 -3.17 1.89
CA ASN A 34 17.22 -1.77 1.72
C ASN A 34 16.96 -1.28 0.29
N THR A 35 17.34 -2.04 -0.74
CA THR A 35 17.11 -1.66 -2.14
C THR A 35 15.63 -1.40 -2.42
N VAL A 36 14.74 -2.28 -1.95
CA VAL A 36 13.30 -2.13 -2.19
C VAL A 36 12.71 -0.99 -1.35
N ILE A 37 13.21 -0.77 -0.12
CA ILE A 37 12.81 0.39 0.71
C ILE A 37 13.15 1.70 -0.01
N GLU A 38 14.38 1.84 -0.52
CA GLU A 38 14.84 3.07 -1.17
C GLU A 38 13.96 3.44 -2.38
N GLN A 39 13.58 2.44 -3.19
CA GLN A 39 12.66 2.65 -4.32
C GLN A 39 11.26 3.13 -3.89
N ILE A 40 10.76 2.62 -2.76
CA ILE A 40 9.42 2.95 -2.25
C ILE A 40 9.40 4.31 -1.53
N ASP A 41 10.48 4.68 -0.84
CA ASP A 41 10.55 5.90 -0.05
C ASP A 41 10.41 7.17 -0.91
N GLU A 42 10.94 7.17 -2.14
CA GLU A 42 10.71 8.28 -3.10
C GLU A 42 9.21 8.49 -3.39
N GLN A 43 8.45 7.40 -3.44
CA GLN A 43 7.02 7.42 -3.76
C GLN A 43 6.15 7.68 -2.53
N ARG A 44 6.67 7.41 -1.32
CA ARG A 44 6.08 7.85 -0.05
C ARG A 44 6.01 9.37 0.02
N GLU A 45 7.03 10.08 -0.45
CA GLU A 45 6.97 11.54 -0.57
C GLU A 45 5.88 11.99 -1.57
N GLY A 46 5.76 11.27 -2.69
CA GLY A 46 4.70 11.48 -3.67
C GLY A 46 3.30 11.33 -3.08
N TYR A 47 3.08 10.29 -2.25
CA TYR A 47 1.85 10.10 -1.50
C TYR A 47 1.55 11.28 -0.57
N GLY A 48 2.55 11.77 0.18
CA GLY A 48 2.39 12.95 1.03
C GLY A 48 1.92 14.18 0.25
N LYS A 49 2.47 14.41 -0.95
CA LYS A 49 2.01 15.49 -1.85
C LYS A 49 0.57 15.27 -2.34
N LYS A 50 0.17 14.04 -2.65
CA LYS A 50 -1.22 13.70 -3.03
C LYS A 50 -2.19 13.95 -1.85
N LEU A 51 -1.84 13.53 -0.64
CA LEU A 51 -2.62 13.77 0.57
C LEU A 51 -2.88 15.26 0.80
N VAL A 52 -1.84 16.09 0.74
CA VAL A 52 -1.98 17.55 0.92
C VAL A 52 -2.92 18.16 -0.13
N LYS A 53 -2.89 17.66 -1.38
CA LYS A 53 -3.82 18.12 -2.43
C LYS A 53 -5.26 17.72 -2.12
N ILE A 54 -5.51 16.49 -1.64
CA ILE A 54 -6.85 16.03 -1.26
C ILE A 54 -7.37 16.87 -0.09
N GLN A 55 -6.59 17.00 0.97
CA GLN A 55 -6.91 17.82 2.14
C GLN A 55 -7.24 19.27 1.75
N ARG A 56 -6.38 19.89 0.94
CA ARG A 56 -6.61 21.26 0.47
C ARG A 56 -7.90 21.41 -0.35
N LYS A 57 -8.24 20.42 -1.18
CA LYS A 57 -9.44 20.44 -2.04
C LYS A 57 -10.74 20.40 -1.25
N HIS A 58 -10.73 19.79 -0.07
CA HIS A 58 -11.89 19.64 0.80
C HIS A 58 -11.90 20.61 1.97
N ALA A 59 -10.83 21.40 2.15
CA ALA A 59 -10.74 22.37 3.22
C ALA A 59 -11.87 23.41 3.11
N ALA A 60 -12.42 23.80 4.24
CA ALA A 60 -13.43 24.84 4.33
C ALA A 60 -12.82 26.18 3.91
N GLU A 61 -13.59 26.96 3.16
CA GLU A 61 -13.23 28.30 2.71
C GLU A 61 -14.08 29.36 3.42
N ASP A 62 -13.51 30.55 3.61
CA ASP A 62 -14.26 31.72 4.04
C ASP A 62 -15.08 32.33 2.90
N LYS A 63 -15.80 33.42 3.19
CA LYS A 63 -16.63 34.13 2.21
C LYS A 63 -15.86 34.75 1.04
N PHE A 64 -14.53 34.81 1.12
CA PHE A 64 -13.64 35.34 0.09
C PHE A 64 -12.87 34.23 -0.64
N GLY A 65 -13.14 32.95 -0.34
CA GLY A 65 -12.44 31.80 -0.93
C GLY A 65 -11.08 31.50 -0.29
N CYS A 66 -10.81 32.03 0.90
CA CYS A 66 -9.57 31.72 1.62
C CYS A 66 -9.72 30.44 2.44
N ILE A 67 -8.76 29.53 2.30
CA ILE A 67 -8.74 28.26 3.04
C ILE A 67 -8.57 28.52 4.54
N LEU A 68 -9.50 27.96 5.32
CA LEU A 68 -9.51 28.05 6.77
C LEU A 68 -8.52 27.05 7.38
N ARG A 69 -7.73 27.53 8.34
CA ARG A 69 -6.82 26.73 9.16
C ARG A 69 -7.04 26.96 10.64
N ASP A 70 -6.68 25.99 11.46
CA ASP A 70 -6.60 26.15 12.92
C ASP A 70 -5.30 26.85 13.36
N GLU A 71 -5.16 27.08 14.67
CA GLU A 71 -3.98 27.74 15.26
C GLU A 71 -2.69 26.92 15.11
N ARG A 72 -2.80 25.63 14.78
CA ARG A 72 -1.68 24.72 14.54
C ARG A 72 -1.35 24.60 13.04
N GLY A 73 -2.09 25.30 12.18
CA GLY A 73 -1.91 25.29 10.73
C GLY A 73 -2.63 24.13 10.01
N ASN A 74 -3.44 23.33 10.69
CA ASN A 74 -4.23 22.26 10.07
C ASN A 74 -5.43 22.84 9.34
N TYR A 75 -5.81 22.23 8.21
CA TYR A 75 -7.03 22.60 7.50
C TYR A 75 -8.26 22.36 8.37
N ARG A 76 -9.24 23.27 8.29
CA ARG A 76 -10.56 23.06 8.88
C ARG A 76 -11.49 22.51 7.82
N TYR A 77 -12.41 21.65 8.23
CA TYR A 77 -13.38 21.02 7.34
C TYR A 77 -14.79 21.24 7.84
N LYS A 78 -15.76 21.23 6.92
CA LYS A 78 -17.17 20.98 7.26
C LYS A 78 -17.37 19.47 7.29
N LYS A 79 -18.37 18.99 8.05
CA LYS A 79 -18.59 17.55 8.26
C LYS A 79 -18.72 16.76 6.94
N ASP A 80 -19.51 17.26 5.99
CA ASP A 80 -19.69 16.66 4.67
C ASP A 80 -18.40 16.61 3.85
N GLN A 81 -17.55 17.63 4.00
CA GLN A 81 -16.26 17.70 3.30
C GLN A 81 -15.19 16.85 3.96
N GLU A 82 -15.25 16.68 5.28
CA GLU A 82 -14.38 15.80 6.05
C GLU A 82 -14.63 14.34 5.65
N GLU A 83 -15.89 13.90 5.64
CA GLU A 83 -16.26 12.54 5.19
C GLU A 83 -15.79 12.27 3.75
N ALA A 84 -16.04 13.20 2.82
CA ALA A 84 -15.61 13.07 1.42
C ALA A 84 -14.08 13.11 1.24
N MET A 85 -13.36 13.79 2.14
CA MET A 85 -11.90 13.80 2.16
C MET A 85 -11.37 12.45 2.65
N GLU A 86 -11.91 11.95 3.75
CA GLU A 86 -11.53 10.66 4.33
C GLU A 86 -11.71 9.51 3.33
N GLU A 87 -12.84 9.48 2.63
CA GLU A 87 -13.11 8.48 1.59
C GLU A 87 -12.06 8.49 0.48
N LYS A 88 -11.62 9.68 0.02
CA LYS A 88 -10.58 9.80 -1.00
C LYS A 88 -9.19 9.44 -0.51
N ILE A 89 -8.89 9.74 0.76
CA ILE A 89 -7.63 9.32 1.37
C ILE A 89 -7.61 7.80 1.49
N GLU A 90 -8.74 7.20 1.86
CA GLU A 90 -8.91 5.76 1.94
C GLU A 90 -8.77 5.09 0.55
N GLU A 91 -9.40 5.65 -0.48
CA GLU A 91 -9.28 5.22 -1.87
C GLU A 91 -7.82 5.25 -2.34
N LEU A 92 -7.15 6.39 -2.15
CA LEU A 92 -5.73 6.55 -2.48
C LEU A 92 -4.86 5.51 -1.75
N PHE A 93 -5.09 5.30 -0.46
CA PHE A 93 -4.22 4.43 0.35
C PHE A 93 -4.45 2.94 0.06
N ASN A 94 -5.71 2.51 -0.03
CA ASN A 94 -6.07 1.09 -0.11
C ASN A 94 -6.16 0.59 -1.56
N HIS A 95 -6.61 1.42 -2.49
CA HIS A 95 -7.08 0.97 -3.80
C HIS A 95 -6.21 1.44 -4.97
N GLU A 96 -5.58 2.61 -4.86
CA GLU A 96 -4.70 3.10 -5.93
C GLU A 96 -3.41 2.27 -5.99
N THR A 97 -3.32 1.39 -7.00
CA THR A 97 -2.06 0.74 -7.41
C THR A 97 -1.26 1.75 -8.21
N SER A 98 -0.31 2.40 -7.54
CA SER A 98 0.57 3.40 -8.15
C SER A 98 1.99 3.39 -7.59
N VAL A 99 2.29 2.42 -6.71
CA VAL A 99 3.65 2.25 -6.21
C VAL A 99 4.40 1.31 -7.14
N GLU A 100 5.32 1.86 -7.91
CA GLU A 100 6.17 1.13 -8.85
C GLU A 100 7.48 0.75 -8.16
N PHE A 101 7.90 -0.51 -8.24
CA PHE A 101 9.19 -0.94 -7.69
C PHE A 101 9.68 -2.20 -8.40
N ASP A 102 10.98 -2.42 -8.37
CA ASP A 102 11.65 -3.61 -8.85
C ASP A 102 11.94 -4.52 -7.65
N PRO A 103 11.29 -5.71 -7.55
CA PRO A 103 11.53 -6.64 -6.47
C PRO A 103 12.94 -7.21 -6.54
N GLU A 104 13.54 -7.45 -5.38
CA GLU A 104 14.85 -8.08 -5.25
C GLU A 104 14.72 -9.40 -4.48
N TYR A 105 14.45 -10.47 -5.22
CA TYR A 105 14.21 -11.78 -4.61
C TYR A 105 15.49 -12.40 -4.08
N VAL A 106 15.40 -12.96 -2.87
CA VAL A 106 16.45 -13.76 -2.27
C VAL A 106 16.06 -15.23 -2.18
N ASP A 107 17.07 -16.10 -2.23
CA ASP A 107 16.89 -17.53 -2.01
C ASP A 107 16.34 -17.80 -0.60
N GLU A 108 15.54 -18.84 -0.45
CA GLU A 108 14.93 -19.23 0.83
C GLU A 108 15.98 -19.46 1.93
N GLU A 109 17.18 -19.94 1.56
CA GLU A 109 18.33 -20.13 2.47
C GLU A 109 18.93 -18.81 2.98
N SER A 110 18.74 -17.72 2.23
CA SER A 110 19.22 -16.38 2.63
C SER A 110 18.26 -15.68 3.58
N ILE A 111 17.03 -16.19 3.76
CA ILE A 111 16.03 -15.61 4.67
C ILE A 111 16.32 -16.13 6.09
N PRO A 112 16.58 -15.25 7.07
CA PRO A 112 16.84 -15.69 8.43
C PRO A 112 15.69 -16.51 9.02
N ALA A 113 16.02 -17.63 9.68
CA ALA A 113 15.04 -18.50 10.33
C ALA A 113 14.28 -17.81 11.47
N SER A 114 14.84 -16.72 12.01
CA SER A 114 14.22 -15.86 13.02
C SER A 114 13.03 -15.06 12.48
N VAL A 115 12.92 -14.86 11.16
CA VAL A 115 11.81 -14.09 10.56
C VAL A 115 10.49 -14.83 10.77
N PRO A 116 9.52 -14.27 11.53
CA PRO A 116 8.29 -14.96 11.82
C PRO A 116 7.45 -15.22 10.56
N LYS A 117 6.81 -16.38 10.46
CA LYS A 117 5.97 -16.75 9.30
C LYS A 117 4.89 -15.73 8.98
N HIS A 118 4.28 -15.12 9.99
CA HIS A 118 3.24 -14.11 9.81
C HIS A 118 3.77 -12.79 9.25
N VAL A 119 5.08 -12.55 9.35
CA VAL A 119 5.78 -11.38 8.79
C VAL A 119 6.13 -11.63 7.33
N ARG A 120 6.54 -12.86 6.98
CA ARG A 120 6.93 -13.25 5.62
C ARG A 120 5.88 -12.90 4.55
N LYS A 121 4.59 -12.98 4.88
CA LYS A 121 3.51 -12.59 3.95
C LYS A 121 3.60 -11.15 3.44
N TRP A 122 4.24 -10.26 4.19
CA TRP A 122 4.44 -8.86 3.81
C TRP A 122 5.71 -8.64 2.98
N LEU A 123 6.57 -9.67 2.87
CA LEU A 123 7.79 -9.67 2.09
C LEU A 123 7.61 -10.34 0.72
N ILE A 124 6.52 -11.12 0.55
CA ILE A 124 6.15 -11.77 -0.70
C ILE A 124 5.84 -10.72 -1.77
N GLY A 125 6.42 -10.90 -2.96
CA GLY A 125 6.34 -9.95 -4.06
C GLY A 125 7.29 -8.77 -3.94
N PHE A 126 8.06 -8.67 -2.85
CA PHE A 126 9.08 -7.62 -2.67
C PHE A 126 10.48 -8.22 -2.64
N VAL A 127 10.73 -9.12 -1.69
CA VAL A 127 12.02 -9.82 -1.52
C VAL A 127 11.88 -11.34 -1.43
N ILE A 128 10.65 -11.84 -1.32
CA ILE A 128 10.31 -13.26 -1.41
C ILE A 128 9.50 -13.46 -2.68
N GLU A 129 9.91 -14.41 -3.52
CA GLU A 129 9.19 -14.72 -4.75
C GLU A 129 7.77 -15.23 -4.43
N PRO A 130 6.73 -14.72 -5.12
CA PRO A 130 5.39 -15.27 -4.99
C PRO A 130 5.36 -16.69 -5.55
N VAL A 131 4.92 -17.65 -4.74
CA VAL A 131 4.66 -19.01 -5.23
C VAL A 131 3.51 -18.92 -6.22
N GLU A 132 3.72 -19.37 -7.46
CA GLU A 132 2.61 -19.58 -8.41
C GLU A 132 1.70 -20.66 -7.84
N GLU A 133 0.66 -20.27 -7.09
CA GLU A 133 -0.37 -21.21 -6.67
C GLU A 133 -1.17 -21.65 -7.89
N GLU A 134 -0.93 -22.89 -8.37
CA GLU A 134 -1.86 -23.51 -9.30
C GLU A 134 -3.28 -23.40 -8.72
N PRO A 135 -4.26 -22.90 -9.49
CA PRO A 135 -5.58 -22.66 -8.95
C PRO A 135 -6.15 -23.98 -8.44
N THR A 136 -6.49 -24.01 -7.15
CA THR A 136 -7.13 -25.15 -6.52
C THR A 136 -8.34 -25.62 -7.34
N PRO A 137 -8.68 -26.92 -7.33
CA PRO A 137 -9.85 -27.43 -8.06
C PRO A 137 -11.14 -26.64 -7.75
N ALA A 138 -11.30 -26.14 -6.52
CA ALA A 138 -12.40 -25.28 -6.12
C ALA A 138 -12.40 -23.90 -6.79
N LYS A 139 -11.23 -23.24 -6.92
CA LYS A 139 -11.09 -21.98 -7.67
C LYS A 139 -11.32 -22.19 -9.17
N LYS A 140 -10.83 -23.29 -9.75
CA LYS A 140 -11.11 -23.67 -11.15
C LYS A 140 -12.62 -23.85 -11.39
N LEU A 141 -13.31 -24.51 -10.47
CA LEU A 141 -14.77 -24.68 -10.54
C LEU A 141 -15.52 -23.35 -10.42
N LEU A 142 -15.17 -22.51 -9.44
CA LEU A 142 -15.79 -21.18 -9.27
C LEU A 142 -15.64 -20.31 -10.53
N ASN A 143 -14.45 -20.30 -11.12
CA ASN A 143 -14.16 -19.53 -12.35
C ASN A 143 -14.83 -20.10 -13.60
N SER A 144 -15.34 -21.34 -13.54
CA SER A 144 -16.07 -21.99 -14.64
C SER A 144 -17.59 -21.83 -14.54
N LEU A 145 -18.10 -21.27 -13.43
CA LEU A 145 -19.53 -21.04 -13.26
C LEU A 145 -19.96 -19.78 -14.03
N PRO A 146 -21.04 -19.84 -14.84
CA PRO A 146 -21.58 -18.66 -15.49
C PRO A 146 -22.08 -17.66 -14.43
N THR A 147 -21.54 -16.44 -14.45
CA THR A 147 -22.06 -15.34 -13.62
C THR A 147 -23.42 -14.93 -14.15
N THR A 148 -24.49 -15.29 -13.43
CA THR A 148 -25.84 -14.81 -13.73
C THR A 148 -25.94 -13.34 -13.32
N ASN A 149 -25.57 -12.43 -14.23
CA ASN A 149 -26.15 -11.10 -14.21
C ASN A 149 -27.58 -11.23 -14.71
N ASN A 150 -28.52 -11.35 -13.78
CA ASN A 150 -29.94 -11.16 -14.06
C ASN A 150 -30.15 -9.69 -14.43
N THR A 151 -30.03 -9.37 -15.71
CA THR A 151 -30.67 -8.18 -16.27
C THR A 151 -32.12 -8.56 -16.51
N THR A 152 -32.96 -8.31 -15.50
CA THR A 152 -34.41 -8.25 -15.68
C THR A 152 -34.72 -6.98 -16.47
N ASP A 153 -34.72 -7.07 -17.80
CA ASP A 153 -35.37 -6.07 -18.65
C ASP A 153 -36.84 -6.46 -18.79
N GLU A 154 -37.69 -5.87 -17.94
CA GLU A 154 -39.12 -5.76 -18.21
C GLU A 154 -39.33 -4.76 -19.35
N LYS A 155 -39.95 -5.22 -20.45
CA LYS A 155 -40.78 -4.39 -21.34
C LYS A 155 -41.97 -5.19 -21.84
#